data_AF-A0A444U1E5-F1
#
_entry.id   AF-A0A444U1E5-F1
#
_cell.length_a   1.000
_cell.length_b   1.000
_cell.length_c   1.000
_cell.angle_alpha   90.00
_cell.angle_beta   90.00
_cell.angle_gamma   90.00
#
_symmetry.space_group_name_H-M   'P 1'
#
loop_
_entity.id
_entity.type
_entity.pdbx_description
1 polymer ?
#
loop_
_entity_poly.entity_id
_entity_poly.type
_entity_poly.pdbx_seq_one_letter_code
_entity_poly.pdbx_strand_id
1 'polypeptide(L)'
;MAKRTKKVGIVGKYGTRYGASLRKMVKKIEISQHAKYTCSFCGKDFVKKLTAVVNEAKENLKSVKGEIQSLESDIHKSSEEASQQRVLVLEEEMQRELALLQEREASLAKNKENIDRLTTKTKRELTEAQTQSRAVETELLQLKRAASETGSCQSVQEKEDQLLDEFVVRRGILQELRQAASKPLGVGSNISQARP
;
A
#
# COMPACT_ATOMS: atom_id res chain seq x y z
N MET A 1 -59.75 53.58 66.68
CA MET A 1 -59.62 52.19 67.20
C MET A 1 -58.63 52.17 68.34
N ALA A 2 -59.02 51.69 69.53
CA ALA A 2 -58.09 51.54 70.66
C ALA A 2 -57.22 50.29 70.50
N LYS A 3 -55.93 50.38 70.86
CA LYS A 3 -55.00 49.24 70.80
C LYS A 3 -55.34 48.22 71.88
N ARG A 4 -55.95 47.09 71.48
CA ARG A 4 -56.44 46.06 72.41
C ARG A 4 -55.33 45.25 73.12
N THR A 5 -54.16 45.09 72.50
CA THR A 5 -53.07 44.29 73.10
C THR A 5 -51.71 44.99 73.00
N LYS A 6 -50.91 44.88 74.07
CA LYS A 6 -49.56 45.48 74.11
C LYS A 6 -48.55 44.72 73.25
N LYS A 7 -48.51 43.38 73.37
CA LYS A 7 -47.46 42.52 72.76
C LYS A 7 -48.00 41.41 71.84
N VAL A 8 -49.12 40.78 72.19
CA VAL A 8 -49.55 39.53 71.54
C VAL A 8 -50.13 39.72 70.14
N GLY A 9 -50.94 40.76 69.87
CA GLY A 9 -51.51 40.98 68.53
C GLY A 9 -52.46 39.85 68.09
N ILE A 10 -52.37 39.43 66.82
CA ILE A 10 -53.25 38.41 66.20
C ILE A 10 -53.26 37.06 66.94
N VAL A 11 -52.12 36.67 67.54
CA VAL A 11 -52.01 35.44 68.34
C VAL A 11 -52.69 35.54 69.71
N GLY A 12 -53.36 36.65 70.03
CA GLY A 12 -54.21 36.78 71.21
C GLY A 12 -55.35 35.75 71.26
N LYS A 13 -55.78 35.23 70.09
CA LYS A 13 -56.78 34.14 69.99
C LYS A 13 -56.36 32.85 70.70
N TYR A 14 -55.06 32.62 70.90
CA TYR A 14 -54.56 31.42 71.57
C TYR A 14 -54.52 31.55 73.11
N GLY A 15 -54.71 32.74 73.65
CA GLY A 15 -54.69 32.99 75.10
C GLY A 15 -53.35 32.60 75.75
N THR A 16 -53.42 31.91 76.90
CA THR A 16 -52.24 31.45 77.65
C THR A 16 -51.60 30.17 77.10
N ARG A 17 -52.23 29.48 76.15
CA ARG A 17 -51.83 28.16 75.63
C ARG A 17 -50.59 28.21 74.74
N TYR A 18 -49.82 27.11 74.70
CA TYR A 18 -48.66 26.87 73.83
C TYR A 18 -47.37 27.63 74.16
N GLY A 19 -47.34 28.40 75.26
CA GLY A 19 -46.14 29.11 75.69
C GLY A 19 -45.75 30.31 74.80
N ALA A 20 -44.87 31.18 75.33
CA ALA A 20 -44.56 32.45 74.67
C ALA A 20 -43.72 32.29 73.39
N SER A 21 -42.79 31.33 73.36
CA SER A 21 -41.88 31.12 72.23
C SER A 21 -42.60 30.66 70.97
N LEU A 22 -43.49 29.66 71.09
CA LEU A 22 -44.28 29.18 69.95
C LEU A 22 -45.22 30.28 69.43
N ARG A 23 -45.89 31.03 70.32
CA ARG A 23 -46.75 32.15 69.92
C ARG A 23 -46.00 33.26 69.19
N LYS A 24 -44.74 33.53 69.55
CA LYS A 24 -43.90 34.51 68.83
C LYS A 24 -43.58 34.06 67.39
N MET A 25 -43.31 32.77 67.18
CA MET A 25 -43.06 32.22 65.85
C MET A 25 -44.32 32.25 64.99
N VAL A 26 -45.43 31.72 65.52
CA VAL A 26 -46.73 31.69 64.83
C VAL A 26 -47.21 33.10 64.47
N LYS A 27 -46.96 34.09 65.33
CA LYS A 27 -47.30 35.49 65.05
C LYS A 27 -46.70 36.00 63.74
N LYS A 28 -45.45 35.65 63.42
CA LYS A 28 -44.81 36.09 62.16
C LYS A 28 -45.50 35.47 60.94
N ILE A 29 -45.82 34.17 61.03
CA ILE A 29 -46.45 33.40 59.96
C ILE A 29 -47.88 33.91 59.72
N GLU A 30 -48.67 34.10 60.77
CA GLU A 30 -50.06 34.59 60.66
C GLU A 30 -50.14 36.02 60.14
N ILE A 31 -49.20 36.90 60.51
CA ILE A 31 -49.14 38.27 59.95
C ILE A 31 -48.87 38.22 58.45
N SER A 32 -47.92 37.40 58.00
CA SER A 32 -47.59 37.27 56.58
C SER A 32 -48.77 36.66 55.78
N GLN A 33 -49.40 35.62 56.32
CA GLN A 33 -50.51 34.95 55.65
C GLN A 33 -51.76 35.83 55.49
N HIS A 34 -52.07 36.67 56.49
CA HIS A 34 -53.21 37.59 56.43
C HIS A 34 -52.82 38.96 55.84
N ALA A 35 -51.58 39.11 55.36
CA ALA A 35 -51.18 40.31 54.66
C ALA A 35 -51.94 40.41 53.34
N LYS A 36 -52.42 41.62 53.04
CA LYS A 36 -52.89 41.96 51.71
C LYS A 36 -51.66 42.31 50.86
N TYR A 37 -51.63 41.80 49.65
CA TYR A 37 -50.62 42.11 48.66
C TYR A 37 -51.25 43.03 47.63
N THR A 38 -50.58 44.14 47.35
CA THR A 38 -50.93 45.03 46.24
C THR A 38 -50.62 44.32 44.93
N CYS A 39 -51.63 44.18 44.07
CA CYS A 39 -51.41 43.64 42.73
C CYS A 39 -50.72 44.69 41.86
N SER A 40 -49.53 44.39 41.34
CA SER A 40 -48.76 45.31 40.47
C SER A 40 -49.47 45.70 39.17
N PHE A 41 -50.51 44.97 38.76
CA PHE A 41 -51.26 45.23 37.52
C PHE A 41 -52.48 46.12 37.73
N CYS A 42 -53.24 45.94 38.81
CA CYS A 42 -54.50 46.68 39.03
C CYS A 42 -54.49 47.60 40.26
N GLY A 43 -53.37 47.62 41.03
CA GLY A 43 -53.20 48.44 42.22
C GLY A 43 -54.09 48.06 43.41
N LYS A 44 -54.95 47.04 43.27
CA LYS A 44 -55.88 46.59 44.31
C LYS A 44 -55.22 45.57 45.23
N ASP A 45 -55.61 45.64 46.50
CA ASP A 45 -55.15 44.75 47.56
C ASP A 45 -55.90 43.40 47.53
N PHE A 46 -55.17 42.29 47.43
CA PHE A 46 -55.73 40.94 47.52
C PHE A 46 -54.97 40.08 48.54
N VAL A 47 -55.67 39.14 49.17
CA VAL A 47 -55.04 38.10 50.00
C VAL A 47 -54.73 36.91 49.08
N LYS A 48 -53.45 36.66 48.79
CA LYS A 48 -53.05 35.48 48.00
C LYS A 48 -53.18 34.22 48.88
N LYS A 49 -54.06 33.30 48.50
CA LYS A 49 -54.12 31.95 49.11
C LYS A 49 -52.97 31.11 48.54
N LEU A 50 -52.23 30.41 49.40
CA LEU A 50 -51.11 29.54 49.02
C LEU A 50 -51.46 28.52 47.92
N THR A 51 -52.73 28.08 47.85
CA THR A 51 -53.24 27.16 46.82
C THR A 51 -53.14 27.72 45.41
N ALA A 52 -53.32 29.03 45.21
CA ALA A 52 -53.24 29.65 43.89
C ALA A 52 -51.80 29.62 43.34
N VAL A 53 -50.81 29.94 44.19
CA VAL A 53 -49.38 29.90 43.82
C VAL A 53 -48.95 28.48 43.47
N VAL A 54 -49.41 27.48 44.23
CA VAL A 54 -49.10 26.07 43.96
C VAL A 54 -49.70 25.60 42.63
N ASN A 55 -50.91 26.06 42.27
CA ASN A 55 -51.54 25.68 41.01
C ASN A 55 -50.84 26.31 39.80
N GLU A 56 -50.47 27.59 39.89
CA GLU A 56 -49.73 28.27 38.82
C GLU A 56 -48.36 27.60 38.57
N ALA A 57 -47.64 27.25 39.64
CA ALA A 57 -46.37 26.52 39.53
C ALA A 57 -46.53 25.14 38.86
N LYS A 58 -47.63 24.43 39.11
CA LYS A 58 -47.90 23.13 38.48
C LYS A 58 -48.17 23.25 36.98
N GLU A 59 -48.89 24.26 36.54
CA GLU A 59 -49.15 24.48 35.11
C GLU A 59 -47.85 24.86 34.38
N ASN A 60 -47.03 25.74 34.95
CA ASN A 60 -45.72 26.08 34.38
C ASN A 60 -44.80 24.86 34.26
N LEU A 61 -44.77 23.98 35.27
CA LEU A 61 -44.00 22.73 35.24
C LEU A 61 -44.45 21.77 34.12
N LYS A 62 -45.75 21.74 33.80
CA LYS A 62 -46.26 20.95 32.67
C LYS A 62 -45.80 21.51 31.32
N SER A 63 -45.82 22.83 31.15
CA SER A 63 -45.32 23.49 29.93
C SER A 63 -43.85 23.19 29.71
N VAL A 64 -43.02 23.42 30.74
CA VAL A 64 -41.57 23.15 30.69
C VAL A 64 -41.29 21.69 30.36
N LYS A 65 -42.05 20.75 30.92
CA LYS A 65 -41.91 19.33 30.58
C LYS A 65 -42.20 19.05 29.10
N GLY A 66 -43.23 19.68 28.52
CA GLY A 66 -43.54 19.56 27.11
C GLY A 66 -42.42 20.11 26.22
N GLU A 67 -41.87 21.27 26.57
CA GLU A 67 -40.75 21.89 25.87
C GLU A 67 -39.48 21.02 25.91
N ILE A 68 -39.16 20.45 27.09
CA ILE A 68 -38.03 19.52 27.24
C ILE A 68 -38.22 18.31 26.32
N GLN A 69 -39.42 17.71 26.31
CA GLN A 69 -39.72 16.55 25.46
C GLN A 69 -39.59 16.86 23.97
N SER A 70 -40.03 18.05 23.52
CA SER A 70 -39.84 18.47 22.13
C SER A 70 -38.36 18.65 21.79
N LEU A 71 -37.61 19.34 22.64
CA LEU A 71 -36.19 19.61 22.43
C LEU A 71 -35.37 18.31 22.40
N GLU A 72 -35.67 17.36 23.29
CA GLU A 72 -35.05 16.03 23.28
C GLU A 72 -35.30 15.33 21.94
N SER A 73 -36.53 15.37 21.43
CA SER A 73 -36.86 14.75 20.14
C SER A 73 -36.13 15.41 18.94
N ASP A 74 -35.94 16.73 18.98
CA ASP A 74 -35.27 17.47 17.91
C ASP A 74 -33.74 17.25 17.93
N ILE A 75 -33.15 17.15 19.11
CA ILE A 75 -31.74 16.75 19.28
C ILE A 75 -31.51 15.34 18.73
N HIS A 76 -32.41 14.40 19.00
CA HIS A 76 -32.30 13.04 18.45
C HIS A 76 -32.38 13.02 16.93
N LYS A 77 -33.38 13.69 16.33
CA LYS A 77 -33.53 13.75 14.87
C LYS A 77 -32.32 14.38 14.19
N SER A 78 -31.88 15.55 14.68
CA SER A 78 -30.70 16.23 14.11
C SER A 78 -29.43 15.39 14.24
N SER A 79 -29.26 14.67 15.35
CA SER A 79 -28.12 13.76 15.55
C SER A 79 -28.18 12.55 14.61
N GLU A 80 -29.36 11.98 14.41
CA GLU A 80 -29.60 10.88 13.46
C GLU A 80 -29.34 11.33 12.01
N GLU A 81 -29.88 12.46 11.59
CA GLU A 81 -29.68 13.03 10.26
C GLU A 81 -28.20 13.30 9.97
N ALA A 82 -27.47 13.92 10.91
CA ALA A 82 -26.03 14.15 10.77
C ALA A 82 -25.24 12.84 10.69
N SER A 83 -25.70 11.79 11.38
CA SER A 83 -25.08 10.46 11.31
C SER A 83 -25.37 9.78 9.98
N GLN A 84 -26.60 9.86 9.48
CA GLN A 84 -26.99 9.34 8.17
C GLN A 84 -26.25 10.03 7.03
N GLN A 85 -26.11 11.37 7.07
CA GLN A 85 -25.35 12.11 6.06
C GLN A 85 -23.88 11.67 6.00
N ARG A 86 -23.24 11.44 7.15
CA ARG A 86 -21.86 10.92 7.20
C ARG A 86 -21.75 9.54 6.58
N VAL A 87 -22.71 8.65 6.84
CA VAL A 87 -22.74 7.31 6.26
C VAL A 87 -22.88 7.38 4.74
N LEU A 88 -23.79 8.21 4.22
CA LEU A 88 -23.99 8.38 2.77
C LEU A 88 -22.73 8.87 2.06
N VAL A 89 -22.02 9.86 2.62
CA VAL A 89 -20.76 10.36 2.04
C VAL A 89 -19.71 9.24 2.00
N LEU A 90 -19.58 8.45 3.07
CA LEU A 90 -18.65 7.32 3.11
C LEU A 90 -19.02 6.21 2.11
N GLU A 91 -20.32 5.94 1.94
CA GLU A 91 -20.79 4.97 0.94
C GLU A 91 -20.45 5.42 -0.48
N GLU A 92 -20.63 6.70 -0.80
CA GLU A 92 -20.23 7.26 -2.10
C GLU A 92 -18.71 7.19 -2.32
N GLU A 93 -17.90 7.51 -1.30
CA GLU A 93 -16.44 7.41 -1.35
C GLU A 93 -16.00 5.97 -1.61
N MET A 94 -16.56 5.01 -0.87
CA MET A 94 -16.27 3.58 -1.05
C MET A 94 -16.65 3.10 -2.46
N GLN A 95 -17.78 3.55 -3.01
CA GLN A 95 -18.17 3.22 -4.38
C GLN A 95 -17.20 3.79 -5.42
N ARG A 96 -16.68 5.01 -5.21
CA ARG A 96 -15.66 5.62 -6.08
C ARG A 96 -14.35 4.83 -6.02
N GLU A 97 -13.91 4.43 -4.84
CA GLU A 97 -12.70 3.61 -4.68
C GLU A 97 -12.83 2.25 -5.35
N LEU A 98 -13.99 1.58 -5.20
CA LEU A 98 -14.27 0.32 -5.87
C LEU A 98 -14.20 0.45 -7.40
N ALA A 99 -14.74 1.53 -7.97
CA ALA A 99 -14.65 1.77 -9.42
C ALA A 99 -13.19 1.94 -9.88
N LEU A 100 -12.38 2.71 -9.14
CA LEU A 100 -10.95 2.87 -9.43
C LEU A 100 -10.18 1.56 -9.34
N LEU A 101 -10.52 0.70 -8.37
CA LEU A 101 -9.91 -0.62 -8.23
C LEU A 101 -10.26 -1.51 -9.42
N GLN A 102 -11.51 -1.50 -9.89
CA GLN A 102 -11.93 -2.25 -11.08
C GLN A 102 -11.18 -1.80 -12.34
N GLU A 103 -11.01 -0.49 -12.54
CA GLU A 103 -10.20 0.04 -13.65
C GLU A 103 -8.73 -0.41 -13.55
N ARG A 104 -8.16 -0.39 -12.34
CA ARG A 104 -6.80 -0.86 -12.08
C ARG A 104 -6.66 -2.35 -12.38
N GLU A 105 -7.60 -3.18 -11.96
CA GLU A 105 -7.62 -4.62 -12.28
C GLU A 105 -7.68 -4.87 -13.79
N ALA A 106 -8.51 -4.13 -14.52
CA ALA A 106 -8.58 -4.22 -15.98
C ALA A 106 -7.24 -3.85 -16.65
N SER A 107 -6.55 -2.82 -16.15
CA SER A 107 -5.21 -2.44 -16.65
C SER A 107 -4.17 -3.52 -16.36
N LEU A 108 -4.21 -4.13 -15.17
CA LEU A 108 -3.31 -5.21 -14.77
C LEU A 108 -3.56 -6.47 -15.61
N ALA A 109 -4.81 -6.77 -15.97
CA ALA A 109 -5.16 -7.86 -16.86
C ALA A 109 -4.53 -7.68 -18.25
N LYS A 110 -4.59 -6.47 -18.83
CA LYS A 110 -3.93 -6.15 -20.11
C LYS A 110 -2.41 -6.31 -20.02
N ASN A 111 -1.81 -5.82 -18.93
CA ASN A 111 -0.37 -5.95 -18.71
C ASN A 111 0.05 -7.41 -18.57
N LYS A 112 -0.74 -8.23 -17.86
CA LYS A 112 -0.53 -9.67 -17.74
C LYS A 112 -0.56 -10.35 -19.11
N GLU A 113 -1.55 -10.04 -19.94
CA GLU A 113 -1.65 -10.59 -21.29
C GLU A 113 -0.43 -10.23 -22.15
N ASN A 114 0.05 -8.98 -22.07
CA ASN A 114 1.27 -8.55 -22.75
C ASN A 114 2.50 -9.33 -22.27
N ILE A 115 2.65 -9.53 -20.96
CA ILE A 115 3.73 -10.32 -20.38
C ILE A 115 3.65 -11.77 -20.84
N ASP A 116 2.46 -12.38 -20.88
CA ASP A 116 2.26 -13.75 -21.35
C ASP A 116 2.64 -13.87 -22.83
N ARG A 117 2.23 -12.92 -23.68
CA ARG A 117 2.63 -12.85 -25.09
C ARG A 117 4.15 -12.75 -25.24
N LEU A 118 4.79 -11.85 -24.50
CA LEU A 118 6.26 -11.71 -24.53
C LEU A 118 6.94 -13.00 -24.06
N THR A 119 6.44 -13.62 -23.00
CA THR A 119 6.98 -14.87 -22.45
C THR A 119 6.86 -16.02 -23.44
N THR A 120 5.74 -16.12 -24.16
CA THR A 120 5.61 -17.16 -25.21
C THR A 120 6.54 -16.90 -26.39
N LYS A 121 6.73 -15.64 -26.78
CA LYS A 121 7.66 -15.26 -27.84
C LYS A 121 9.11 -15.59 -27.48
N THR A 122 9.57 -15.18 -26.30
CA THR A 122 10.94 -15.46 -25.83
C THR A 122 11.19 -16.95 -25.66
N LYS A 123 10.19 -17.72 -25.20
CA LYS A 123 10.28 -19.19 -25.16
C LYS A 123 10.49 -19.80 -26.55
N ARG A 124 9.77 -19.32 -27.57
CA ARG A 124 9.95 -19.80 -28.96
C ARG A 124 11.33 -19.45 -29.49
N GLU A 125 11.77 -18.21 -29.35
CA GLU A 125 13.11 -17.75 -29.75
C GLU A 125 14.21 -18.57 -29.07
N LEU A 126 14.04 -18.87 -27.77
CA LEU A 126 14.98 -19.72 -27.03
C LEU A 126 15.00 -21.15 -27.59
N THR A 127 13.84 -21.75 -27.88
CA THR A 127 13.80 -23.10 -28.48
C THR A 127 14.44 -23.14 -29.87
N GLU A 128 14.21 -22.11 -30.69
CA GLU A 128 14.82 -21.99 -32.01
C GLU A 128 16.35 -21.88 -31.90
N ALA A 129 16.85 -20.98 -31.04
CA ALA A 129 18.28 -20.85 -30.77
C ALA A 129 18.90 -22.17 -30.25
N GLN A 130 18.21 -22.88 -29.36
CA GLN A 130 18.67 -24.19 -28.87
C GLN A 130 18.72 -25.25 -29.99
N THR A 131 17.75 -25.28 -30.90
CA THR A 131 17.77 -26.19 -32.05
C THR A 131 18.89 -25.86 -33.03
N GLN A 132 19.15 -24.57 -33.27
CA GLN A 132 20.28 -24.12 -34.10
C GLN A 132 21.62 -24.52 -33.48
N SER A 133 21.82 -24.28 -32.18
CA SER A 133 23.04 -24.71 -31.48
C SER A 133 23.25 -26.24 -31.57
N ARG A 134 22.19 -27.04 -31.37
CA ARG A 134 22.27 -28.51 -31.54
C ARG A 134 22.62 -28.92 -32.97
N ALA A 135 22.06 -28.25 -33.99
CA ALA A 135 22.39 -28.54 -35.38
C ALA A 135 23.89 -28.28 -35.66
N VAL A 136 24.41 -27.12 -35.22
CA VAL A 136 25.84 -26.79 -35.33
C VAL A 136 26.72 -27.81 -34.61
N GLU A 137 26.34 -28.25 -33.41
CA GLU A 137 27.06 -29.31 -32.68
C GLU A 137 27.10 -30.63 -33.48
N THR A 138 25.99 -31.02 -34.12
CA THR A 138 25.95 -32.23 -34.96
C THR A 138 26.79 -32.11 -36.22
N GLU A 139 26.78 -30.95 -36.89
CA GLU A 139 27.64 -30.68 -38.04
C GLU A 139 29.13 -30.74 -37.65
N LEU A 140 29.49 -30.14 -36.51
CA LEU A 140 30.85 -30.19 -35.98
C LEU A 140 31.29 -31.64 -35.69
N LEU A 141 30.39 -32.47 -35.14
CA LEU A 141 30.66 -33.89 -34.93
C LEU A 141 30.83 -34.66 -36.25
N GLN A 142 30.02 -34.37 -37.26
CA GLN A 142 30.16 -34.97 -38.60
C GLN A 142 31.49 -34.58 -39.25
N LEU A 143 31.86 -33.29 -39.21
CA LEU A 143 33.14 -32.81 -39.72
C LEU A 143 34.32 -33.45 -38.99
N LYS A 144 34.24 -33.62 -37.67
CA LYS A 144 35.25 -34.35 -36.89
C LYS A 144 35.37 -35.82 -37.30
N ARG A 145 34.26 -36.51 -37.58
CA ARG A 145 34.28 -37.89 -38.09
C ARG A 145 34.88 -37.96 -39.49
N ALA A 146 34.45 -37.09 -40.41
CA ALA A 146 35.01 -37.01 -41.77
C ALA A 146 36.51 -36.72 -41.75
N ALA A 147 36.97 -35.81 -40.87
CA ALA A 147 38.40 -35.55 -40.67
C ALA A 147 39.16 -36.79 -40.16
N SER A 148 38.56 -37.59 -39.27
CA SER A 148 39.15 -38.85 -38.81
C SER A 148 39.17 -39.94 -39.89
N GLU A 149 38.18 -39.96 -40.78
CA GLU A 149 38.12 -40.89 -41.94
C GLU A 149 39.14 -40.49 -43.02
N THR A 150 39.31 -39.20 -43.33
CA THR A 150 40.42 -38.72 -44.17
C THR A 150 41.79 -38.90 -43.50
N GLY A 151 41.81 -39.01 -42.17
CA GLY A 151 42.96 -39.39 -41.37
C GLY A 151 43.38 -40.86 -41.52
N SER A 152 42.60 -41.71 -42.19
CA SER A 152 43.09 -43.01 -42.70
C SER A 152 43.79 -42.84 -44.06
N CYS A 153 44.64 -41.81 -44.20
CA CYS A 153 45.48 -41.56 -45.37
C CYS A 153 46.83 -42.31 -45.27
N GLN A 154 46.82 -43.57 -44.83
CA GLN A 154 48.02 -44.41 -44.89
C GLN A 154 48.63 -44.40 -46.31
N SER A 155 47.79 -44.36 -47.35
CA SER A 155 48.23 -44.30 -48.75
C SER A 155 48.83 -42.95 -49.22
N VAL A 156 48.63 -41.85 -48.50
CA VAL A 156 49.20 -40.53 -48.83
C VAL A 156 50.49 -40.31 -48.05
N GLN A 157 50.51 -40.66 -46.76
CA GLN A 157 51.73 -40.62 -45.94
C GLN A 157 52.79 -41.60 -46.46
N GLU A 158 52.42 -42.82 -46.87
CA GLU A 158 53.38 -43.77 -47.47
C GLU A 158 54.00 -43.25 -48.77
N LYS A 159 53.25 -42.47 -49.57
CA LYS A 159 53.77 -41.88 -50.81
C LYS A 159 54.67 -40.68 -50.55
N GLU A 160 54.37 -39.87 -49.53
CA GLU A 160 55.24 -38.77 -49.10
C GLU A 160 56.55 -39.32 -48.52
N ASP A 161 56.49 -40.37 -47.71
CA ASP A 161 57.67 -41.02 -47.14
C ASP A 161 58.54 -41.69 -48.23
N GLN A 162 57.94 -42.34 -49.24
CA GLN A 162 58.67 -42.88 -50.38
C GLN A 162 59.37 -41.80 -51.23
N LEU A 163 58.71 -40.65 -51.43
CA LEU A 163 59.30 -39.52 -52.16
C LEU A 163 60.42 -38.86 -51.36
N LEU A 164 60.29 -38.80 -50.03
CA LEU A 164 61.34 -38.32 -49.14
C LEU A 164 62.56 -39.24 -49.15
N ASP A 165 62.36 -40.57 -49.10
CA ASP A 165 63.44 -41.56 -49.20
C ASP A 165 64.16 -41.48 -50.55
N GLU A 166 63.42 -41.35 -51.67
CA GLU A 166 64.02 -41.17 -53.00
C GLU A 166 64.84 -39.87 -53.07
N PHE A 167 64.35 -38.79 -52.45
CA PHE A 167 65.04 -37.51 -52.39
C PHE A 167 66.32 -37.58 -51.55
N VAL A 168 66.30 -38.26 -50.41
CA VAL A 168 67.46 -38.47 -49.54
C VAL A 168 68.52 -39.32 -50.26
N VAL A 169 68.13 -40.40 -50.93
CA VAL A 169 69.04 -41.24 -51.74
C VAL A 169 69.67 -40.44 -52.87
N ARG A 170 68.88 -39.68 -53.64
CA ARG A 170 69.41 -38.81 -54.71
C ARG A 170 70.38 -37.77 -54.17
N ARG A 171 70.10 -37.18 -53.01
CA ARG A 171 70.99 -36.19 -52.39
C ARG A 171 72.29 -36.82 -51.91
N GLY A 172 72.23 -38.03 -51.33
CA GLY A 172 73.41 -38.81 -50.95
C GLY A 172 74.30 -39.16 -52.15
N ILE A 173 73.71 -39.66 -53.23
CA ILE A 173 74.42 -39.96 -54.48
C ILE A 173 75.10 -38.69 -55.04
N LEU A 174 74.40 -37.55 -55.05
CA LEU A 174 74.98 -36.27 -55.49
C LEU A 174 76.15 -35.81 -54.60
N GLN A 175 76.09 -36.12 -53.31
CA GLN A 175 77.15 -35.78 -52.35
C GLN A 175 78.37 -36.69 -52.53
N GLU A 176 78.17 -37.98 -52.79
CA GLU A 176 79.24 -38.92 -53.16
C GLU A 176 79.88 -38.57 -54.51
N LEU A 177 79.08 -38.21 -55.52
CA LEU A 177 79.59 -37.73 -56.81
C LEU A 177 80.41 -36.44 -56.66
N ARG A 178 80.00 -35.52 -55.78
CA ARG A 178 80.80 -34.33 -55.44
C ARG A 178 82.11 -34.69 -54.76
N GLN A 179 82.11 -35.64 -53.83
CA GLN A 179 83.32 -36.10 -53.13
C GLN A 179 84.27 -36.84 -54.08
N ALA A 180 83.74 -37.66 -55.00
CA ALA A 180 84.49 -38.30 -56.07
C ALA A 180 85.09 -37.28 -57.05
N ALA A 181 84.34 -36.23 -57.40
CA ALA A 181 84.83 -35.13 -58.23
C ALA A 181 85.88 -34.25 -57.52
N SER A 182 85.88 -34.20 -56.19
CA SER A 182 86.89 -33.47 -55.39
C SER A 182 88.18 -34.25 -55.13
N LYS A 183 88.26 -35.54 -55.50
CA LYS A 183 89.50 -36.32 -55.42
C LYS A 183 90.37 -36.03 -56.65
N PRO A 184 91.57 -35.44 -56.50
CA PRO A 184 92.43 -35.11 -57.64
C PRO A 184 92.99 -36.37 -58.29
N LEU A 185 92.77 -36.52 -59.59
CA LEU A 185 93.43 -37.50 -60.44
C LEU A 185 94.92 -37.14 -60.53
N GLY A 186 95.77 -38.02 -60.00
CA GLY A 186 97.21 -37.96 -60.21
C GLY A 186 97.61 -38.45 -61.60
N VAL A 187 98.85 -38.10 -61.98
CA VAL A 187 99.61 -38.43 -63.21
C VAL A 187 99.34 -37.43 -64.34
N GLY A 188 100.29 -36.82 -65.04
CA GLY A 188 101.74 -36.93 -65.11
C GLY A 188 102.19 -36.37 -66.48
N SER A 189 103.36 -35.74 -66.50
CA SER A 189 104.30 -35.63 -67.64
C SER A 189 104.06 -34.61 -68.78
N ASN A 190 105.05 -33.72 -68.91
CA ASN A 190 105.76 -33.24 -70.11
C ASN A 190 104.99 -32.58 -71.29
N ILE A 191 105.45 -31.41 -71.73
CA ILE A 191 106.01 -31.14 -73.09
C ILE A 191 106.18 -29.61 -73.36
N SER A 192 107.45 -29.24 -73.63
CA SER A 192 108.00 -28.24 -74.57
C SER A 192 107.52 -26.78 -74.72
N GLN A 193 108.52 -25.88 -74.68
CA GLN A 193 108.84 -24.81 -75.65
C GLN A 193 107.80 -23.73 -76.03
N ALA A 194 108.12 -22.46 -75.75
CA ALA A 194 108.63 -21.48 -76.74
C ALA A 194 108.74 -20.07 -76.12
N ARG A 195 109.86 -19.41 -76.40
CA ARG A 195 110.16 -17.97 -76.17
C ARG A 195 109.75 -17.17 -77.43
N PRO A 196 109.69 -15.82 -77.44
CA PRO A 196 110.71 -14.86 -76.97
C PRO A 196 110.48 -14.25 -75.60
#